data_AF-A0A537H3V5-F1
#
_entry.id   AF-A0A537H3V5-F1
#
_cell.length_a   1.000
_cell.length_b   1.000
_cell.length_c   1.000
_cell.angle_alpha   90.00
_cell.angle_beta   90.00
_cell.angle_gamma   90.00
#
_symmetry.space_group_name_H-M   'P 1'
#
loop_
_entity.id
_entity.type
_entity.pdbx_description
1 polymer ?
#
loop_
_entity_poly.entity_id
_entity_poly.type
_entity_poly.pdbx_seq_one_letter_code
_entity_poly.pdbx_strand_id
1 'polypeptide(L)'
;MPAWKTIPSFYLVGTIDNVIPPFAQLFMAQRANATIVQVRGSHLVMILHPTAVVGLIDQATLSIQGSLDTSSQQTLTPAIA
;
A
#
# COMPACT_ATOMS: atom_id res chain seq x y z
N MET A 1 -11.66 -8.62 13.54
CA MET A 1 -11.33 -9.00 12.15
C MET A 1 -9.91 -8.53 11.81
N PRO A 2 -9.15 -9.23 10.95
CA PRO A 2 -7.82 -8.77 10.55
C PRO A 2 -7.88 -7.41 9.84
N ALA A 3 -6.97 -6.49 10.17
CA ALA A 3 -7.00 -5.11 9.68
C ALA A 3 -6.94 -5.00 8.14
N TRP A 4 -6.21 -5.88 7.45
CA TRP A 4 -6.09 -5.92 5.99
C TRP A 4 -7.41 -6.25 5.26
N LYS A 5 -8.48 -6.59 5.98
CA LYS A 5 -9.82 -6.75 5.41
C LYS A 5 -10.57 -5.42 5.24
N THR A 6 -10.19 -4.37 5.96
CA THR A 6 -10.87 -3.05 5.94
C THR A 6 -9.93 -1.90 5.65
N ILE A 7 -8.64 -2.05 5.93
CA ILE A 7 -7.63 -1.03 5.67
C ILE A 7 -6.92 -1.37 4.36
N PRO A 8 -6.81 -0.44 3.40
CA PRO A 8 -6.03 -0.63 2.18
C PRO A 8 -4.62 -1.13 2.51
N SER A 9 -4.19 -2.15 1.78
CA SER A 9 -2.88 -2.79 2.00
C SER A 9 -1.94 -2.51 0.84
N PHE A 10 -0.65 -2.36 1.14
CA PHE A 10 0.42 -2.12 0.18
C PHE A 10 1.54 -3.10 0.45
N TYR A 11 2.17 -3.62 -0.60
CA TYR A 11 3.22 -4.62 -0.48
C TYR A 11 4.32 -4.41 -1.52
N LEU A 12 5.57 -4.41 -1.07
CA LEU A 12 6.74 -4.40 -1.95
C LEU A 12 7.41 -5.77 -1.92
N VAL A 13 7.41 -6.46 -3.06
CA VAL A 13 7.98 -7.81 -3.20
C VAL A 13 9.43 -7.72 -3.67
N GLY A 14 10.35 -8.32 -2.90
CA GLY A 14 11.72 -8.56 -3.32
C GLY A 14 11.80 -9.85 -4.15
N THR A 15 11.99 -9.75 -5.47
CA THR A 15 11.87 -10.92 -6.36
C THR A 15 13.03 -11.92 -6.25
N ILE A 16 14.08 -11.61 -5.50
CA ILE A 16 15.23 -12.49 -5.26
C ILE A 16 15.51 -12.65 -3.76
N ASP A 17 14.48 -12.48 -2.92
CA ASP A 17 14.56 -12.71 -1.48
C ASP A 17 14.78 -14.21 -1.18
N ASN A 18 15.82 -14.49 -0.39
CA ASN A 18 16.21 -15.83 0.03
C ASN A 18 15.73 -16.18 1.46
N VAL A 19 15.21 -15.21 2.21
CA VAL A 19 14.63 -15.39 3.55
C VAL A 19 13.14 -15.71 3.42
N ILE A 20 12.42 -14.92 2.62
CA ILE A 20 11.01 -15.16 2.32
C ILE A 20 10.86 -15.34 0.81
N PRO A 21 10.56 -16.54 0.32
CA PRO A 21 10.43 -16.78 -1.11
C PRO A 21 9.36 -15.88 -1.76
N PRO A 22 9.57 -15.39 -3.00
CA PRO A 22 8.65 -14.47 -3.66
C PRO A 22 7.20 -14.99 -3.77
N PHE A 23 7.01 -16.30 -3.94
CA PHE A 23 5.65 -16.89 -3.99
C PHE A 23 4.90 -16.72 -2.66
N ALA A 24 5.59 -16.82 -1.52
CA ALA A 24 4.98 -16.69 -0.20
C ALA A 24 4.63 -15.21 0.07
N GLN A 25 5.49 -14.29 -0.35
CA GLN A 25 5.21 -12.85 -0.33
C GLN A 25 3.95 -12.52 -1.15
N LEU A 26 3.90 -13.01 -2.39
CA LEU A 26 2.77 -12.80 -3.30
C LEU A 26 1.48 -13.40 -2.76
N PHE A 27 1.51 -14.61 -2.20
CA PHE A 27 0.34 -15.22 -1.57
C PHE A 27 -0.25 -14.34 -0.48
N MET A 28 0.59 -13.80 0.41
CA MET A 28 0.13 -12.93 1.49
C MET A 28 -0.37 -11.59 0.97
N ALA A 29 0.31 -10.99 -0.01
CA ALA A 29 -0.10 -9.73 -0.61
C ALA A 29 -1.45 -9.86 -1.34
N GLN A 30 -1.66 -10.95 -2.09
CA GLN A 30 -2.92 -11.25 -2.77
C GLN A 30 -4.03 -11.53 -1.78
N ARG A 31 -3.77 -12.30 -0.72
CA ARG A 31 -4.73 -12.56 0.36
C ARG A 31 -5.23 -11.24 0.98
N ALA A 32 -4.34 -10.26 1.11
CA ALA A 32 -4.64 -8.93 1.62
C ALA A 32 -5.30 -7.98 0.59
N ASN A 33 -5.46 -8.40 -0.66
CA ASN A 33 -5.85 -7.54 -1.79
C ASN A 33 -4.99 -6.26 -1.85
N ALA A 34 -3.69 -6.41 -1.64
CA ALA A 34 -2.76 -5.29 -1.58
C ALA A 34 -2.43 -4.72 -2.95
N THR A 35 -2.07 -3.43 -3.01
CA THR A 35 -1.32 -2.87 -4.14
C THR A 35 0.10 -3.44 -4.09
N ILE A 36 0.51 -4.14 -5.15
CA ILE A 36 1.79 -4.86 -5.21
C ILE A 36 2.77 -4.14 -6.12
N VAL A 37 3.93 -3.79 -5.58
CA VAL A 37 5.11 -3.35 -6.35
C VAL A 37 6.16 -4.44 -6.26
N GLN A 38 6.76 -4.84 -7.39
CA GLN A 38 7.83 -5.84 -7.41
C GLN A 38 9.14 -5.18 -7.78
N VAL A 39 10.20 -5.48 -7.04
CA VAL A 39 11.53 -4.96 -7.27
C VAL A 39 12.53 -6.10 -7.21
N ARG A 40 13.51 -6.08 -8.12
CA ARG A 40 14.63 -7.03 -8.08
C ARG A 40 15.56 -6.71 -6.91
N GLY A 41 15.25 -7.24 -5.74
CA GLY A 41 16.02 -7.11 -4.50
C GLY A 41 15.85 -8.33 -3.59
N SER A 42 16.82 -8.51 -2.68
CA SER A 42 16.77 -9.52 -1.62
C SER A 42 15.95 -9.00 -0.43
N HIS A 43 16.00 -9.69 0.71
CA HIS A 43 15.19 -9.44 1.89
C HIS A 43 15.19 -7.97 2.37
N LEU A 44 16.35 -7.34 2.41
CA LEU A 44 16.51 -5.93 2.83
C LEU A 44 16.28 -4.97 1.66
N VAL A 45 15.15 -5.13 0.97
CA VAL A 45 14.79 -4.33 -0.22
C VAL A 45 14.71 -2.83 0.09
N MET A 46 14.41 -2.44 1.32
CA MET A 46 14.40 -1.03 1.75
C MET A 46 15.77 -0.37 1.74
N ILE A 47 16.86 -1.14 1.90
CA ILE A 47 18.24 -0.62 1.86
C ILE A 47 18.71 -0.61 0.41
N LEU A 48 18.38 -1.65 -0.35
CA LEU A 48 18.79 -1.80 -1.75
C LEU A 48 18.06 -0.83 -2.69
N HIS A 49 16.78 -0.58 -2.42
CA HIS A 49 15.87 0.19 -3.27
C HIS A 49 15.03 1.19 -2.45
N PRO A 50 15.67 2.13 -1.73
CA PRO A 50 14.98 3.07 -0.85
C PRO A 50 13.96 3.93 -1.62
N THR A 51 14.28 4.33 -2.85
CA THR A 51 13.38 5.13 -3.70
C THR A 51 12.09 4.38 -4.03
N ALA A 52 12.14 3.06 -4.27
CA ALA A 52 10.95 2.26 -4.55
C ALA A 52 10.06 2.15 -3.30
N VAL A 53 10.66 2.04 -2.11
CA VAL A 53 9.93 2.04 -0.84
C VAL A 53 9.24 3.38 -0.60
N VAL A 54 9.97 4.49 -0.76
CA VAL A 54 9.41 5.84 -0.60
C VAL A 54 8.25 6.06 -1.58
N GLY A 55 8.43 5.71 -2.85
CA GLY A 55 7.36 5.85 -3.85
C GLY A 55 6.11 5.04 -3.52
N LEU A 56 6.24 3.84 -2.93
CA LEU A 56 5.09 3.07 -2.48
C LEU A 56 4.38 3.72 -1.28
N ILE A 57 5.13 4.33 -0.35
CA ILE A 57 4.56 5.08 0.78
C ILE A 57 3.83 6.34 0.30
N ASP A 58 4.40 7.07 -0.65
CA ASP A 58 3.76 8.24 -1.25
C ASP A 58 2.45 7.85 -1.96
N GLN A 59 2.47 6.76 -2.73
CA GLN A 59 1.27 6.22 -3.37
C GLN A 59 0.19 5.86 -2.33
N ALA A 60 0.58 5.23 -1.22
CA ALA A 60 -0.34 4.89 -0.15
C ALA A 60 -0.97 6.15 0.47
N THR A 61 -0.14 7.16 0.76
CA THR A 61 -0.59 8.45 1.32
C THR A 61 -1.60 9.14 0.40
N LEU A 62 -1.29 9.23 -0.90
CA LEU A 62 -2.18 9.86 -1.89
C LEU A 62 -3.51 9.12 -2.03
N SER A 63 -3.50 7.78 -1.97
CA SER A 63 -4.74 6.98 -2.04
C SER A 63 -5.68 7.25 -0.88
N ILE A 64 -5.12 7.54 0.31
CA ILE A 64 -5.90 7.85 1.51
C ILE A 64 -6.35 9.31 1.46
N GLN A 65 -5.50 10.26 1.03
CA GLN A 65 -5.89 11.66 0.94
C GLN A 65 -7.10 11.87 0.02
N GLY A 66 -7.13 11.24 -1.15
CA GLY A 66 -8.31 11.29 -2.03
C GLY A 66 -9.59 10.76 -1.37
N SER A 67 -9.48 9.79 -0.45
CA SER A 67 -10.62 9.29 0.33
C SER A 67 -11.08 10.27 1.42
N LEU A 68 -10.14 11.01 2.03
CA LEU A 68 -10.43 12.07 3.01
C LEU A 68 -11.08 13.27 2.34
N ASP A 69 -10.59 13.67 1.16
CA ASP A 69 -11.14 14.81 0.40
C ASP A 69 -12.57 14.54 -0.07
N THR A 70 -12.84 13.30 -0.53
CA THR A 70 -14.19 12.86 -0.93
C THR A 70 -15.17 12.86 0.27
N SER A 71 -14.70 12.46 1.45
CA SER A 71 -15.51 12.45 2.67
C SER A 71 -15.74 13.86 3.24
N SER A 72 -14.79 14.78 3.02
CA SER A 72 -14.87 16.17 3.47
C SER A 72 -15.86 17.02 2.65
N GLN A 73 -16.16 16.61 1.41
CA GLN A 73 -17.11 17.31 0.53
C GLN A 73 -18.59 17.01 0.83
N GLN A 74 -18.92 16.16 1.81
CA GLN A 74 -20.31 15.82 2.18
C GLN A 74 -20.94 16.73 3.25
N THR A 75 -20.25 17.79 3.72
CA THR A 75 -20.77 18.62 4.83
C THR A 75 -20.76 20.12 4.54
N LEU A 76 -21.38 20.58 3.46
CA LEU A 76 -21.80 21.99 3.33
C LEU A 76 -23.03 22.12 2.41
N THR A 77 -24.22 21.71 2.88
CA THR A 77 -25.44 22.42 2.48
C THR A 77 -25.52 23.69 3.31
N PRO A 78 -25.40 24.90 2.71
CA PRO A 78 -25.80 26.10 3.42
C PRO A 78 -27.33 26.05 3.52
N ALA A 79 -27.84 25.98 4.75
CA ALA A 79 -29.23 26.34 5.01
C ALA A 79 -29.34 27.85 4.73
N ILE A 80 -29.82 28.20 3.54
CA ILE A 80 -30.10 29.58 3.14
C ILE A 80 -31.55 29.89 3.52
N ALA A 81 -31.70 30.95 4.31
CA ALA A 81 -32.83 31.87 4.52
C ALA A 81 -34.18 31.32 5.00
#